data_AF-A0A9N9NUY5-F1
#
_entry.id   AF-A0A9N9NUY5-F1
#
_cell.length_a   1.000
_cell.length_b   1.000
_cell.length_c   1.000
_cell.angle_alpha   90.00
_cell.angle_beta   90.00
_cell.angle_gamma   90.00
#
_symmetry.space_group_name_H-M   'P 1'
#
loop_
_entity.id
_entity.type
_entity.pdbx_description
1 polymer ?
#
loop_
_entity_poly.entity_id
_entity_poly.type
_entity_poly.pdbx_seq_one_letter_code
_entity_poly.pdbx_strand_id
1 'polypeptide(L)'
;IRGCVNWIHSSGHRQQIFEDYVTRFGGELVSSQRPTLNMVTRWNSTYKMLESTILYQSIFDRLVGRDNSFEPIAPFEEDWKKAENLCKFLKPFYETINLLSGSAYSTANLFLPPLINIKMHLERN
;
A
#
# COMPACT_ATOMS: atom_id res chain seq x y z
N ILE A 1 2.82 -9.47 -2.56
CA ILE A 1 2.52 -8.01 -2.65
C ILE A 1 3.76 -7.16 -2.94
N ARG A 2 4.75 -7.09 -2.05
CA ARG A 2 5.98 -6.28 -2.28
C ARG A 2 6.72 -6.67 -3.57
N GLY A 3 6.72 -7.95 -3.93
CA GLY A 3 7.25 -8.44 -5.20
C GLY A 3 6.64 -7.76 -6.42
N CYS A 4 5.32 -7.52 -6.41
CA CYS A 4 4.62 -6.85 -7.51
C CYS A 4 5.12 -5.43 -7.73
N VAL A 5 5.25 -4.69 -6.63
CA VAL A 5 5.77 -3.31 -6.67
C VAL A 5 7.20 -3.32 -7.17
N ASN A 6 8.06 -4.18 -6.62
CA ASN A 6 9.45 -4.29 -7.07
C ASN A 6 9.55 -4.65 -8.56
N TRP A 7 8.64 -5.48 -9.08
CA TRP A 7 8.61 -5.84 -10.49
C TRP A 7 8.32 -4.64 -11.39
N ILE A 8 7.31 -3.82 -11.05
CA ILE A 8 6.99 -2.59 -11.80
C ILE A 8 8.22 -1.68 -11.86
N HIS A 9 8.91 -1.52 -10.73
CA HIS A 9 10.03 -0.59 -10.58
C HIS A 9 11.39 -1.14 -11.03
N SER A 10 11.46 -2.42 -11.42
CA SER A 10 12.74 -3.06 -11.77
C SER A 10 13.26 -2.69 -13.15
N SER A 11 12.40 -2.25 -14.07
CA SER A 11 12.81 -1.73 -15.38
C SER A 11 11.74 -0.84 -16.00
N GLY A 12 12.16 0.09 -16.87
CA GLY A 12 11.23 0.95 -17.61
C GLY A 12 10.27 0.16 -18.51
N HIS A 13 10.70 -1.00 -19.02
CA HIS A 13 9.84 -1.86 -19.84
C HIS A 13 8.70 -2.49 -19.03
N ARG A 14 8.98 -3.02 -17.83
CA ARG A 14 7.95 -3.59 -16.94
C ARG A 14 6.97 -2.52 -16.46
N GLN A 15 7.48 -1.31 -16.21
CA GLN A 15 6.66 -0.17 -15.90
C GLN A 15 5.68 0.16 -17.04
N GLN A 16 6.15 0.19 -18.29
CA GLN A 16 5.29 0.41 -19.46
C GLN A 16 4.25 -0.69 -19.63
N ILE A 17 4.62 -1.97 -19.42
CA ILE A 17 3.66 -3.08 -19.43
C ILE A 17 2.56 -2.85 -18.38
N PHE A 18 2.93 -2.53 -17.15
CA PHE A 18 1.96 -2.27 -16.09
C PHE A 18 1.03 -1.10 -16.46
N GLU A 19 1.59 0.01 -16.96
CA GLU A 19 0.81 1.18 -17.38
C GLU A 19 -0.16 0.87 -18.51
N ASP A 20 0.26 0.12 -19.53
CA ASP A 20 -0.62 -0.32 -20.62
C ASP A 20 -1.80 -1.16 -20.09
N TYR A 21 -1.57 -2.02 -19.11
CA TYR A 21 -2.65 -2.79 -18.48
C TYR A 21 -3.57 -1.90 -17.63
N VAL A 22 -3.04 -0.94 -16.88
CA VAL A 22 -3.86 0.05 -16.16
C VAL A 22 -4.72 0.86 -17.14
N THR A 23 -4.17 1.29 -18.27
CA THR A 23 -4.93 2.02 -19.30
C THR A 23 -6.02 1.17 -19.92
N ARG A 24 -5.75 -0.12 -20.21
CA ARG A 24 -6.72 -1.01 -20.86
C ARG A 24 -7.79 -1.55 -19.93
N PHE A 25 -7.45 -1.82 -18.68
CA PHE A 25 -8.29 -2.58 -17.74
C PHE A 25 -8.57 -1.87 -16.41
N GLY A 26 -7.92 -0.74 -16.14
CA GLY A 26 -7.99 -0.06 -14.84
C GLY A 26 -9.21 0.83 -14.63
N GLY A 27 -9.94 1.20 -15.69
CA GLY A 27 -11.12 2.07 -15.56
C GLY A 27 -10.81 3.38 -14.84
N GLU A 28 -11.43 3.62 -13.68
CA GLU A 28 -11.20 4.81 -12.85
C GLU A 28 -9.79 4.87 -12.23
N LEU A 29 -9.09 3.72 -12.13
CA LEU A 29 -7.72 3.63 -11.62
C LEU A 29 -6.69 4.36 -12.50
N VAL A 30 -7.06 4.70 -13.75
CA VAL A 30 -6.20 5.48 -14.67
C VAL A 30 -5.84 6.84 -14.08
N SER A 31 -6.68 7.38 -13.18
CA SER A 31 -6.43 8.64 -12.46
C SER A 31 -5.59 8.47 -11.18
N SER A 32 -5.34 7.24 -10.74
CA SER A 32 -4.66 6.94 -9.47
C SER A 32 -3.14 6.94 -9.60
N GLN A 33 -2.45 7.39 -8.55
CA GLN A 33 -0.98 7.34 -8.48
C GLN A 33 -0.46 5.89 -8.48
N ARG A 34 0.66 5.68 -9.17
CA ARG A 34 1.36 4.38 -9.23
C ARG A 34 1.63 3.80 -7.82
N PRO A 35 1.67 2.47 -7.67
CA PRO A 35 2.11 1.83 -6.43
C PRO A 35 3.46 2.35 -5.94
N THR A 36 3.50 2.81 -4.69
CA THR A 36 4.71 3.43 -4.11
C THR A 36 5.72 2.35 -3.68
N LEU A 37 7.01 2.57 -3.94
CA LEU A 37 8.07 1.69 -3.45
C LEU A 37 8.08 1.62 -1.92
N ASN A 38 8.35 0.42 -1.41
CA ASN A 38 8.43 0.20 0.02
C ASN A 38 9.85 0.41 0.56
N MET A 39 10.00 1.39 1.44
CA MET A 39 11.19 1.56 2.26
C MET A 39 11.06 0.71 3.54
N VAL A 40 11.74 -0.44 3.55
CA VAL A 40 11.56 -1.52 4.54
C VAL A 40 11.76 -1.07 6.00
N THR A 41 12.56 -0.03 6.23
CA THR A 41 12.88 0.47 7.57
C THR A 41 11.82 1.36 8.20
N ARG A 42 10.73 1.70 7.47
CA ARG A 42 9.64 2.54 7.98
C ARG A 42 8.28 1.92 7.68
N TRP A 43 7.56 1.53 8.73
CA TRP A 43 6.21 0.98 8.59
C TRP A 43 5.23 1.93 7.87
N ASN A 44 5.41 3.25 7.98
CA ASN A 44 4.67 4.26 7.19
C ASN A 44 4.81 4.03 5.67
N SER A 45 5.99 3.66 5.20
CA SER A 45 6.21 3.36 3.80
C SER A 45 5.56 2.04 3.40
N THR A 46 5.53 1.07 4.31
CA THR A 46 4.79 -0.19 4.11
C THR A 46 3.30 0.06 3.99
N TYR A 47 2.72 0.88 4.87
CA TYR A 47 1.31 1.28 4.78
C TYR A 47 0.99 1.91 3.42
N LYS A 48 1.73 2.95 3.01
CA LYS A 48 1.52 3.61 1.71
C LYS A 48 1.65 2.67 0.51
N MET A 49 2.65 1.77 0.55
CA MET A 49 2.81 0.76 -0.49
C MET A 49 1.58 -0.13 -0.53
N LEU A 50 1.12 -0.69 0.60
CA LEU A 50 -0.05 -1.57 0.63
C LEU A 50 -1.32 -0.83 0.15
N GLU A 51 -1.58 0.35 0.71
CA GLU A 51 -2.74 1.19 0.40
C GLU A 51 -2.85 1.48 -1.11
N SER A 52 -1.73 1.84 -1.75
CA SER A 52 -1.71 2.07 -3.20
C SER A 52 -1.75 0.78 -4.02
N THR A 53 -1.08 -0.29 -3.59
CA THR A 53 -0.93 -1.52 -4.38
C THR A 53 -2.21 -2.34 -4.45
N ILE A 54 -2.99 -2.40 -3.36
CA ILE A 54 -4.24 -3.17 -3.29
C ILE A 54 -5.25 -2.73 -4.35
N LEU A 55 -5.28 -1.44 -4.68
CA LEU A 55 -6.14 -0.89 -5.74
C LEU A 55 -5.89 -1.54 -7.10
N TYR A 56 -4.70 -2.08 -7.33
CA TYR A 56 -4.28 -2.69 -8.60
C TYR A 56 -4.29 -4.21 -8.58
N GLN A 57 -4.89 -4.87 -7.57
CA GLN A 57 -4.95 -6.33 -7.48
C GLN A 57 -5.40 -6.97 -8.81
N SER A 58 -6.53 -6.52 -9.36
CA SER A 58 -7.09 -7.05 -10.61
C SER A 58 -6.18 -6.86 -11.83
N ILE A 59 -5.28 -5.86 -11.79
CA ILE A 59 -4.28 -5.63 -12.82
C ILE A 59 -3.16 -6.65 -12.68
N PHE A 60 -2.69 -6.89 -11.45
CA PHE A 60 -1.67 -7.92 -11.19
C PHE A 60 -2.16 -9.33 -11.52
N ASP A 61 -3.41 -9.64 -11.22
CA ASP A 61 -4.01 -10.94 -11.55
C ASP A 61 -4.01 -11.17 -13.07
N ARG A 62 -4.17 -10.12 -13.87
CA ARG A 62 -4.12 -10.18 -15.35
C ARG A 62 -2.70 -10.29 -15.92
N LEU A 63 -1.68 -9.93 -15.14
CA LEU A 63 -0.28 -10.08 -15.54
C LEU A 63 0.20 -11.54 -15.39
N VAL A 64 -0.48 -12.33 -14.54
CA VAL A 64 -0.25 -13.78 -14.43
C VAL A 64 -0.55 -14.45 -15.77
N GLY A 65 0.40 -15.26 -16.25
CA GLY A 65 0.31 -15.94 -17.56
C GLY A 65 0.58 -15.04 -18.78
N ARG A 66 0.88 -13.75 -18.57
CA ARG A 66 1.28 -12.82 -19.65
C ARG A 66 2.77 -12.52 -19.64
N ASP A 67 3.35 -12.39 -18.44
CA ASP A 67 4.79 -12.26 -18.25
C ASP A 67 5.30 -13.39 -17.35
N ASN A 68 6.07 -14.31 -17.95
CA ASN A 68 6.65 -15.46 -17.25
C ASN A 68 7.59 -15.05 -16.10
N SER A 69 8.09 -13.81 -16.10
CA SER A 69 8.91 -13.26 -15.02
C SER A 69 8.09 -12.69 -13.86
N PHE A 70 6.78 -12.47 -14.04
CA PHE A 70 5.86 -12.03 -12.99
C PHE A 70 5.19 -13.20 -12.26
N GLU A 71 4.89 -14.29 -12.95
CA GLU A 71 4.20 -15.44 -12.37
C GLU A 71 4.86 -15.99 -11.08
N PRO A 72 6.20 -16.14 -10.96
CA PRO A 72 6.83 -16.64 -9.75
C PRO A 72 6.71 -15.71 -8.53
N ILE A 73 6.34 -14.45 -8.73
CA ILE A 73 6.24 -13.42 -7.68
C ILE A 73 4.79 -12.95 -7.46
N ALA A 74 3.84 -13.53 -8.19
CA ALA A 74 2.43 -13.22 -8.09
C ALA A 74 1.90 -13.59 -6.70
N PRO A 75 1.18 -12.70 -6.00
CA PRO A 75 0.60 -13.00 -4.69
C PRO A 75 -0.62 -13.90 -4.85
N PHE A 76 -0.89 -14.72 -3.84
CA PHE A 76 -2.15 -15.48 -3.77
C PHE A 76 -3.28 -14.61 -3.25
N GLU A 77 -4.53 -15.07 -3.42
CA GLU A 77 -5.72 -14.37 -2.91
C GLU A 77 -5.64 -14.12 -1.40
N GLU A 78 -5.08 -15.07 -0.64
CA GLU A 78 -4.86 -14.94 0.80
C GLU A 78 -3.87 -13.83 1.14
N ASP A 79 -2.88 -13.56 0.29
CA ASP A 79 -1.91 -12.48 0.50
C ASP A 79 -2.56 -11.11 0.32
N TRP A 80 -3.47 -10.97 -0.65
CA TRP A 80 -4.28 -9.77 -0.84
C TRP A 80 -5.18 -9.51 0.37
N LYS A 81 -5.87 -10.55 0.85
CA LYS A 81 -6.73 -10.46 2.05
C LYS A 81 -5.93 -10.07 3.30
N LYS A 82 -4.74 -10.65 3.49
CA LYS A 82 -3.83 -10.25 4.59
C LYS A 82 -3.38 -8.81 4.44
N ALA A 83 -3.04 -8.37 3.23
CA ALA A 83 -2.62 -7.01 2.94
C ALA A 83 -3.73 -5.99 3.24
N GLU A 84 -4.97 -6.27 2.85
CA GLU A 84 -6.13 -5.44 3.17
C GLU A 84 -6.36 -5.33 4.68
N ASN A 85 -6.31 -6.45 5.40
CA ASN A 85 -6.49 -6.46 6.85
C ASN A 85 -5.39 -5.66 7.55
N LEU A 86 -4.13 -5.84 7.13
CA LEU A 86 -3.01 -5.09 7.66
C LEU A 86 -3.11 -3.60 7.33
N CYS A 87 -3.55 -3.24 6.12
CA CYS A 87 -3.77 -1.85 5.74
C CYS A 87 -4.87 -1.19 6.58
N LYS A 88 -6.00 -1.89 6.80
CA LYS A 88 -7.09 -1.42 7.68
C LYS A 88 -6.61 -1.22 9.11
N PHE A 89 -5.80 -2.14 9.63
CA PHE A 89 -5.21 -2.06 10.97
C PHE A 89 -4.21 -0.89 11.10
N LEU A 90 -3.36 -0.66 10.10
CA LEU A 90 -2.33 0.38 10.15
C LEU A 90 -2.86 1.80 9.89
N LYS A 91 -4.01 1.94 9.24
CA LYS A 91 -4.59 3.23 8.84
C LYS A 91 -4.73 4.23 10.01
N PRO A 92 -5.32 3.88 11.17
CA PRO A 92 -5.47 4.82 12.29
C PRO A 92 -4.13 5.30 12.85
N PHE A 93 -3.11 4.43 12.87
CA PHE A 93 -1.75 4.80 13.29
C PHE A 93 -1.15 5.82 12.32
N TYR A 94 -1.29 5.57 11.02
CA TYR A 94 -0.74 6.42 9.98
C TYR A 94 -1.37 7.82 10.00
N GLU A 95 -2.70 7.90 10.10
CA GLU A 95 -3.43 9.17 10.21
C GLU A 95 -3.04 9.93 11.48
N THR A 96 -2.97 9.23 12.63
CA THR A 96 -2.57 9.83 13.91
C THR A 96 -1.15 10.36 13.86
N ILE A 97 -0.19 9.58 13.39
CA ILE A 97 1.21 9.98 13.38
C ILE A 97 1.46 11.12 12.39
N ASN A 98 0.76 11.15 11.25
CA ASN A 98 0.82 12.31 10.36
C ASN A 98 0.27 13.58 11.01
N LEU A 99 -0.88 13.49 11.70
CA LEU A 99 -1.45 14.62 12.45
C LEU A 99 -0.45 15.16 13.48
N LEU A 100 0.20 14.26 14.23
CA LEU A 100 1.18 14.64 15.24
C LEU A 100 2.45 15.25 14.62
N SER A 101 2.93 14.71 13.50
CA SER A 101 4.14 15.18 12.80
C SER A 101 4.00 16.58 12.19
N GLY A 102 2.78 17.04 11.92
CA GLY A 102 2.50 18.38 11.43
C GLY A 102 2.40 19.44 12.54
N SER A 103 2.42 19.05 13.82
CA SER A 103 2.33 20.00 14.94
C SER A 103 3.73 20.45 15.38
N ALA A 104 4.09 21.70 15.07
CA ALA A 104 5.41 22.26 15.41
C ALA A 104 5.62 22.42 16.94
N TYR A 105 4.54 22.51 17.71
CA TYR A 105 4.53 22.62 19.16
C TYR A 105 3.27 21.95 19.70
N SER A 106 3.40 20.73 20.22
CA SER A 106 2.29 20.04 20.85
C SER A 106 2.40 20.09 22.36
N THR A 107 1.45 20.77 22.98
CA THR A 107 1.19 20.63 24.41
C THR A 107 0.48 19.30 24.66
N ALA A 108 0.65 18.70 25.85
CA ALA A 108 0.18 17.35 26.17
C ALA A 108 -1.32 17.11 25.84
N ASN A 109 -2.16 18.15 25.94
CA ASN A 109 -3.58 18.09 25.59
C ASN A 109 -3.85 17.79 24.10
N LEU A 110 -2.92 18.07 23.18
CA LEU A 110 -3.04 17.76 21.76
C LEU A 110 -2.51 16.35 21.43
N PHE A 111 -1.57 15.82 22.21
CA PHE A 111 -0.94 14.52 21.97
C PHE A 111 -1.67 13.34 22.63
N LEU A 112 -2.23 13.55 23.83
CA LEU A 112 -2.84 12.46 24.60
C LEU A 112 -4.07 11.84 23.91
N PRO A 113 -5.02 12.61 23.34
CA PRO A 113 -6.22 12.00 22.74
C PRO A 113 -5.92 11.07 21.55
N PRO A 114 -5.08 11.45 20.56
CA PRO A 114 -4.72 10.54 19.47
C PRO A 114 -3.97 9.28 19.94
N LEU A 115 -3.12 9.39 20.97
CA LEU A 115 -2.43 8.23 21.54
C LEU A 115 -3.39 7.27 22.26
N ILE A 116 -4.38 7.78 22.97
CA ILE A 116 -5.43 6.96 23.59
C ILE A 116 -6.23 6.22 22.51
N ASN A 117 -6.53 6.86 21.38
CA ASN A 117 -7.21 6.20 20.26
C ASN A 117 -6.39 5.04 19.68
N ILE A 118 -5.08 5.23 19.49
CA ILE A 118 -4.17 4.15 19.09
C ILE A 118 -4.20 3.00 20.11
N LYS A 119 -4.10 3.32 21.40
CA LYS A 119 -4.13 2.31 22.47
C LYS A 119 -5.43 1.50 22.43
N MET A 120 -6.58 2.17 22.34
CA MET A 120 -7.87 1.48 22.24
C MET A 120 -8.00 0.64 20.97
N HIS A 121 -7.41 1.08 19.86
CA HIS A 121 -7.40 0.30 18.62
C HIS A 121 -6.59 -0.99 18.77
N LEU A 122 -5.45 -0.95 19.48
CA LEU A 122 -4.66 -2.13 19.81
C LEU A 122 -5.38 -3.10 20.74
N GLU A 123 -6.17 -2.62 21.69
CA GLU A 123 -6.89 -3.47 22.66
C GLU A 123 -8.12 -4.18 22.06
N ARG A 124 -8.59 -3.74 20.88
CA ARG A 124 -9.81 -4.23 20.23
C ARG A 124 -9.58 -5.21 19.07
N ASN A 125 -8.35 -5.34 18.59
CA ASN A 125 -7.95 -6.18 17.46
C ASN A 125 -6.95 -7.23 17.91
#